data_AF-A0A923WET2-F1
#
_entry.id   AF-A0A923WET2-F1
#
_cell.length_a   1.000
_cell.length_b   1.000
_cell.length_c   1.000
_cell.angle_alpha   90.00
_cell.angle_beta   90.00
_cell.angle_gamma   90.00
#
_symmetry.space_group_name_H-M   'P 1'
#
loop_
_entity.id
_entity.type
_entity.pdbx_description
1 polymer ?
#
loop_
_entity_poly.entity_id
_entity_poly.type
_entity_poly.pdbx_seq_one_letter_code
_entity_poly.pdbx_strand_id
1 'polypeptide(L)'
;MQELLSAVGPNAKRGIRSQINIQKARIKKGCLSASFTEQLDNEMAGRKFENVECGDRAHSDLLNAFRKLVPHFCLITAQVSPFVLDGTDEDDRAKLLSDYDVTGLSYDKGGSGFTLTGTRKIDTDQPLNLNTPFVTFDWARENGYDELVDLLHGEVNQEIELGLRGKCADAGRQLPLPFDQPEGVALLGAGEGGPKLLGEGAEDVEWEDVDEDGGPDGEGKFPEPSIIDEQPEGEEPAAGDQTSPDEPEPPKKRGPGRPRNPKPQA
;
A
#
# COMPACT_ATOMS: atom_id res chain seq x y z
N MET A 1 11.03 9.00 18.19
CA MET A 1 12.07 8.57 17.23
C MET A 1 13.35 8.06 17.90
N GLN A 2 13.99 8.79 18.83
CA GLN A 2 15.25 8.33 19.46
C GLN A 2 15.15 6.98 20.21
N GLU A 3 14.04 6.70 20.90
CA GLU A 3 13.85 5.40 21.58
C GLU A 3 13.58 4.24 20.60
N LEU A 4 12.93 4.51 19.47
CA LEU A 4 12.71 3.52 18.39
C LEU A 4 14.00 3.25 17.62
N LEU A 5 14.86 4.24 17.41
CA LEU A 5 16.17 4.06 16.75
C LEU A 5 17.16 3.27 17.63
N SER A 6 17.04 3.36 18.95
CA SER A 6 17.85 2.59 19.90
C SER A 6 17.41 1.12 20.04
N ALA A 7 16.15 0.81 19.75
CA ALA A 7 15.59 -0.54 19.90
C ALA A 7 15.41 -1.26 18.55
N VAL A 8 15.00 -0.54 17.51
CA VAL A 8 14.58 -1.07 16.20
C VAL A 8 15.42 -0.50 15.04
N GLY A 9 16.17 0.60 15.26
CA GLY A 9 17.04 1.19 14.24
C GLY A 9 18.36 0.43 14.03
N PRO A 10 19.19 0.85 13.06
CA PRO A 10 20.52 0.26 12.79
C PRO A 10 21.49 0.31 13.99
N ASN A 11 21.12 1.01 15.06
CA ASN A 11 21.85 1.10 16.33
C ASN A 11 21.32 0.16 17.43
N ALA A 12 20.32 -0.68 17.15
CA ALA A 12 19.94 -1.77 18.05
C ALA A 12 21.18 -2.64 18.32
N LYS A 13 21.41 -3.01 19.59
CA LYS A 13 22.58 -3.80 20.01
C LYS A 13 22.73 -5.02 19.09
N ARG A 14 23.76 -5.01 18.23
CA ARG A 14 24.07 -6.08 17.27
C ARG A 14 24.07 -7.43 17.99
N GLY A 15 22.99 -8.20 17.88
CA GLY A 15 22.92 -9.52 18.48
C GLY A 15 21.57 -9.97 19.01
N ILE A 16 20.57 -9.09 19.15
CA ILE A 16 19.22 -9.49 19.58
C ILE A 16 18.25 -9.33 18.41
N ARG A 17 17.59 -10.41 17.97
CA ARG A 17 16.58 -10.34 16.91
C ARG A 17 15.26 -9.92 17.55
N SER A 18 14.83 -8.68 17.28
CA SER A 18 13.49 -8.24 17.64
C SER A 18 12.48 -8.78 16.62
N GLN A 19 11.50 -9.55 17.08
CA GLN A 19 10.36 -9.95 16.27
C GLN A 19 9.30 -8.84 16.31
N ILE A 20 8.93 -8.31 15.14
CA ILE A 20 7.91 -7.26 15.00
C ILE A 20 6.63 -7.92 14.54
N ASN A 21 5.57 -7.81 15.34
CA ASN A 21 4.24 -8.25 14.94
C ASN A 21 3.37 -7.01 14.65
N ILE A 22 3.10 -6.78 13.36
CA ILE A 22 2.36 -5.62 12.86
C ILE A 22 0.88 -5.84 13.16
N GLN A 23 0.24 -4.88 13.85
CA GLN A 23 -1.21 -4.92 14.08
C GLN A 23 -1.95 -4.01 13.11
N LYS A 24 -1.34 -2.86 12.77
CA LYS A 24 -1.93 -1.87 11.89
C LYS A 24 -0.83 -1.05 11.23
N ALA A 25 -0.98 -0.78 9.95
CA ALA A 25 -0.12 0.13 9.20
C ALA A 25 -1.01 1.07 8.37
N ARG A 26 -0.64 2.34 8.30
CA ARG A 26 -1.32 3.36 7.50
C ARG A 26 -0.34 4.33 6.91
N ILE A 27 -0.54 4.67 5.65
CA ILE A 27 0.18 5.74 4.95
C ILE A 27 -0.69 6.99 5.00
N LYS A 28 -0.17 8.05 5.61
CA LYS A 28 -0.82 9.37 5.66
C LYS A 28 0.12 10.41 5.10
N LYS A 29 -0.29 11.14 4.07
CA LYS A 29 0.53 12.19 3.42
C LYS A 29 1.94 11.69 3.04
N GLY A 30 2.04 10.42 2.63
CA GLY A 30 3.31 9.78 2.29
C GLY A 30 4.20 9.40 3.48
N CYS A 31 3.71 9.48 4.72
CA CYS A 31 4.42 9.05 5.93
C CYS A 31 3.79 7.76 6.47
N LEU A 32 4.61 6.82 6.94
CA LEU A 32 4.17 5.58 7.56
C LEU A 32 3.75 5.83 9.01
N SER A 33 2.56 5.37 9.38
CA SER A 33 2.09 5.29 10.76
C SER A 33 1.71 3.84 11.06
N ALA A 34 2.27 3.26 12.12
CA ALA A 34 2.04 1.85 12.44
C ALA A 34 1.82 1.61 13.94
N SER A 35 1.06 0.57 14.24
CA SER A 35 0.93 -0.01 15.57
C SER A 35 1.41 -1.46 15.50
N PHE A 36 2.34 -1.81 16.37
CA PHE A 36 2.98 -3.12 16.38
C PHE A 36 3.39 -3.52 17.79
N THR A 37 3.61 -4.81 17.99
CA THR A 37 4.22 -5.34 19.20
C THR A 37 5.61 -5.87 18.87
N GLU A 38 6.59 -5.46 19.65
CA GLU A 38 7.96 -5.94 19.55
C GLU A 38 8.20 -6.98 20.63
N GLN A 39 8.63 -8.18 20.24
CA GLN A 39 9.10 -9.20 21.15
C GLN A 39 10.61 -9.37 20.97
N LEU A 40 11.35 -9.06 22.02
CA LEU A 40 12.79 -9.25 22.06
C LEU A 40 13.08 -10.68 22.51
N ASP A 41 14.02 -11.38 21.87
CA ASP A 41 14.37 -12.80 22.16
C ASP A 41 14.66 -13.11 23.65
N ASN A 42 14.87 -12.09 24.49
CA ASN A 42 15.22 -12.23 25.90
C ASN A 42 14.13 -11.71 26.88
N GLU A 43 13.02 -11.11 26.39
CA GLU A 43 11.92 -10.60 27.22
C GLU A 43 10.60 -11.33 26.87
N MET A 44 9.99 -11.98 27.87
CA MET A 44 8.69 -12.69 27.73
C MET A 44 7.49 -11.75 27.54
N ALA A 45 7.63 -10.47 27.86
CA ALA A 45 6.58 -9.46 27.70
C ALA A 45 6.91 -8.58 26.50
N GLY A 46 6.19 -8.77 25.39
CA GLY A 46 6.33 -7.93 24.21
C GLY A 46 5.96 -6.47 24.51
N ARG A 47 6.74 -5.53 23.99
CA ARG A 47 6.47 -4.09 24.10
C ARG A 47 5.45 -3.71 23.05
N LYS A 48 4.37 -3.05 23.46
CA LYS A 48 3.34 -2.57 22.54
C LYS A 48 3.63 -1.13 22.17
N PHE A 49 3.70 -0.86 20.86
CA PHE A 49 3.80 0.46 20.29
C PHE A 49 2.51 0.77 19.54
N GLU A 50 1.85 1.86 19.90
CA GLU A 50 0.61 2.31 19.26
C GLU A 50 0.85 3.63 18.53
N ASN A 51 0.37 3.72 17.29
CA ASN A 51 0.41 4.93 16.46
C ASN A 51 1.81 5.57 16.36
N VAL A 52 2.83 4.75 16.12
CA VAL A 52 4.17 5.24 15.81
C VAL A 52 4.13 5.88 14.43
N GLU A 53 4.33 7.19 14.38
CA GLU A 53 4.48 7.93 13.12
C GLU A 53 5.97 8.07 12.77
N CYS A 54 6.35 7.58 11.58
CA CYS A 54 7.63 7.90 10.97
C CYS A 54 7.55 9.33 10.43
N GLY A 55 8.43 10.21 10.91
CA GLY A 55 8.45 11.62 10.48
C GLY A 55 8.97 11.82 9.05
N ASP A 56 9.67 10.83 8.51
CA ASP A 56 10.23 10.83 7.17
C ASP A 56 9.28 10.20 6.14
N ARG A 57 9.48 10.56 4.87
CA ARG A 57 8.69 10.05 3.76
C ARG A 57 8.92 8.54 3.58
N ALA A 58 7.83 7.80 3.44
CA ALA A 58 7.84 6.38 3.13
C ALA A 58 8.64 6.12 1.86
N HIS A 59 9.40 5.02 1.87
CA HIS A 59 10.18 4.58 0.72
C HIS A 59 9.26 4.26 -0.47
N SER A 60 9.75 4.43 -1.70
CA SER A 60 8.99 4.15 -2.93
C SER A 60 8.51 2.70 -2.99
N ASP A 61 9.31 1.76 -2.50
CA ASP A 61 8.97 0.33 -2.49
C ASP A 61 7.73 0.07 -1.62
N LEU A 62 7.62 0.73 -0.46
CA LEU A 62 6.45 0.60 0.40
C LEU A 62 5.21 1.17 -0.29
N LEU A 63 5.33 2.33 -0.95
CA LEU A 63 4.22 2.90 -1.72
C LEU A 63 3.80 1.99 -2.87
N ASN A 64 4.76 1.38 -3.56
CA ASN A 64 4.49 0.44 -4.64
C ASN A 64 3.87 -0.86 -4.13
N ALA A 65 4.29 -1.38 -2.97
CA ALA A 65 3.68 -2.55 -2.34
C ALA A 65 2.20 -2.29 -2.00
N PHE A 66 1.87 -1.11 -1.48
CA PHE A 66 0.47 -0.73 -1.23
C PHE A 66 -0.34 -0.56 -2.53
N ARG A 67 0.27 -0.05 -3.62
CA ARG A 67 -0.38 0.04 -4.93
C ARG A 67 -0.74 -1.33 -5.50
N LYS A 68 0.10 -2.35 -5.29
CA LYS A 68 -0.21 -3.74 -5.70
C LYS A 68 -1.46 -4.31 -5.01
N LEU A 69 -1.88 -3.75 -3.87
CA LEU A 69 -3.09 -4.18 -3.16
C LEU A 69 -4.38 -3.59 -3.76
N VAL A 70 -4.30 -2.55 -4.61
CA VAL A 70 -5.45 -1.84 -5.17
C VAL A 70 -6.41 -2.75 -5.96
N PRO A 71 -5.96 -3.64 -6.87
CA PRO A 71 -6.86 -4.52 -7.61
C PRO A 71 -7.68 -5.42 -6.68
N HIS A 72 -7.02 -6.04 -5.70
CA HIS A 72 -7.68 -6.91 -4.73
C HIS A 72 -8.62 -6.14 -3.80
N PHE A 73 -8.24 -4.92 -3.40
CA PHE A 73 -9.11 -4.03 -2.64
C PHE A 73 -10.43 -3.76 -3.38
N CYS A 74 -10.36 -3.45 -4.67
CA CYS A 74 -11.52 -3.18 -5.51
C CYS A 74 -12.42 -4.41 -5.67
N LEU A 75 -11.83 -5.59 -5.82
CA LEU A 75 -12.56 -6.87 -5.90
C LEU A 75 -13.29 -7.19 -4.59
N ILE A 76 -12.60 -7.10 -3.46
CA ILE A 76 -13.18 -7.42 -2.14
C ILE A 76 -14.29 -6.43 -1.76
N THR A 77 -14.17 -5.16 -2.18
CA THR A 77 -15.18 -4.12 -1.95
C THR A 77 -16.26 -4.06 -3.05
N ALA A 78 -16.22 -4.99 -4.00
CA ALA A 78 -17.13 -5.08 -5.15
C ALA A 78 -17.25 -3.76 -5.95
N GLN A 79 -16.19 -2.96 -5.99
CA GLN A 79 -16.15 -1.70 -6.75
C GLN A 79 -15.88 -1.94 -8.24
N VAL A 80 -15.20 -3.04 -8.55
CA VAL A 80 -14.92 -3.50 -9.91
C VAL A 80 -15.29 -4.97 -10.00
N SER A 81 -15.89 -5.39 -11.11
CA SER A 81 -16.23 -6.79 -11.33
C SER A 81 -15.00 -7.59 -11.80
N PRO A 82 -14.87 -8.87 -11.41
CA PRO A 82 -13.77 -9.73 -11.86
C PRO A 82 -13.64 -9.80 -13.38
N PHE A 83 -14.79 -9.91 -14.07
CA PHE A 83 -14.86 -9.95 -15.53
C PHE A 83 -14.23 -8.73 -16.21
N VAL A 84 -14.38 -7.54 -15.62
CA VAL A 84 -13.78 -6.32 -16.15
C VAL A 84 -12.26 -6.33 -15.96
N LEU A 85 -11.74 -6.84 -14.84
CA LEU A 85 -10.28 -6.91 -14.64
C LEU A 85 -9.60 -7.96 -15.53
N ASP A 86 -10.25 -9.10 -15.77
CA ASP A 86 -9.68 -10.18 -16.58
C ASP A 86 -9.74 -9.89 -18.07
N GLY A 87 -10.73 -9.10 -18.52
CA GLY A 87 -10.94 -8.78 -19.93
C GLY A 87 -10.29 -7.47 -20.40
N THR A 88 -9.57 -6.76 -19.53
CA THR A 88 -8.99 -5.45 -19.84
C THR A 88 -7.46 -5.53 -19.93
N ASP A 89 -6.90 -4.90 -20.96
CA ASP A 89 -5.45 -4.78 -21.14
C ASP A 89 -4.80 -4.00 -19.97
N GLU A 90 -3.50 -4.19 -19.78
CA GLU A 90 -2.78 -3.67 -18.59
C GLU A 90 -2.87 -2.15 -18.44
N ASP A 91 -2.76 -1.41 -19.56
CA ASP A 91 -2.85 0.06 -19.58
C ASP A 91 -4.23 0.57 -19.18
N ASP A 92 -5.29 -0.07 -19.66
CA ASP A 92 -6.66 0.32 -19.37
C ASP A 92 -7.07 -0.10 -17.95
N ARG A 93 -6.52 -1.21 -17.45
CA ARG A 93 -6.65 -1.61 -16.05
C ARG A 93 -6.00 -0.59 -15.12
N ALA A 94 -4.84 -0.06 -15.48
CA ALA A 94 -4.18 1.00 -14.71
C ALA A 94 -5.02 2.28 -14.65
N LYS A 95 -5.68 2.66 -15.76
CA LYS A 95 -6.61 3.81 -15.78
C LYS A 95 -7.83 3.56 -14.90
N LEU A 96 -8.45 2.38 -15.00
CA LEU A 96 -9.62 2.02 -14.20
C LEU A 96 -9.34 2.06 -12.69
N LEU A 97 -8.14 1.63 -12.29
CA LEU A 97 -7.72 1.58 -10.89
C LEU A 97 -7.11 2.89 -10.40
N SER A 98 -6.90 3.89 -11.27
CA SER A 98 -6.20 5.13 -10.92
C SER A 98 -6.93 6.01 -9.91
N ASP A 99 -8.25 5.84 -9.79
CA ASP A 99 -9.08 6.55 -8.81
C ASP A 99 -9.05 5.92 -7.41
N TYR A 100 -8.46 4.73 -7.29
CA TYR A 100 -8.41 3.97 -6.05
C TYR A 100 -7.02 4.01 -5.43
N ASP A 101 -6.96 4.16 -4.12
CA ASP A 101 -5.72 4.13 -3.36
C ASP A 101 -5.91 3.31 -2.08
N VAL A 102 -4.93 2.49 -1.72
CA VAL A 102 -4.94 1.73 -0.46
C VAL A 102 -4.03 2.46 0.51
N THR A 103 -4.61 2.96 1.59
CA THR A 103 -3.90 3.80 2.57
C THR A 103 -3.64 3.07 3.88
N GLY A 104 -4.21 1.90 4.09
CA GLY A 104 -4.07 1.20 5.36
C GLY A 104 -4.33 -0.30 5.30
N LEU A 105 -3.71 -0.97 6.26
CA LEU A 105 -3.80 -2.39 6.52
C LEU A 105 -3.96 -2.58 8.03
N SER A 106 -4.86 -3.47 8.42
CA SER A 106 -5.06 -3.84 9.82
C SER A 106 -5.21 -5.35 9.92
N TYR A 107 -4.56 -5.95 10.90
CA TYR A 107 -4.68 -7.36 11.23
C TYR A 107 -5.56 -7.55 12.47
N ASP A 108 -6.21 -8.71 12.56
CA ASP A 108 -6.95 -9.11 13.77
C ASP A 108 -6.00 -9.37 14.94
N LYS A 109 -6.55 -9.34 16.17
CA LYS A 109 -5.87 -9.73 17.41
C LYS A 109 -5.63 -11.24 17.42
N GLY A 110 -4.62 -11.66 16.68
CA GLY A 110 -4.27 -13.06 16.45
C GLY A 110 -3.69 -13.33 15.07
N GLY A 111 -3.73 -12.35 14.16
CA GLY A 111 -3.17 -12.49 12.81
C GLY A 111 -3.90 -13.55 11.96
N SER A 112 -5.18 -13.80 12.21
CA SER A 112 -6.01 -14.76 11.47
C SER A 112 -6.61 -14.17 10.20
N GLY A 113 -6.63 -12.84 10.10
CA GLY A 113 -7.24 -12.12 9.01
C GLY A 113 -6.86 -10.66 9.00
N PHE A 114 -7.32 -9.96 7.98
CA PHE A 114 -6.96 -8.58 7.69
C PHE A 114 -8.15 -7.74 7.25
N THR A 115 -7.93 -6.45 7.23
CA THR A 115 -8.83 -5.44 6.67
C THR A 115 -7.98 -4.38 5.99
N LEU A 116 -8.34 -4.04 4.75
CA LEU A 116 -7.71 -2.96 4.01
C LEU A 116 -8.57 -1.70 4.13
N THR A 117 -7.90 -0.56 4.29
CA THR A 117 -8.50 0.77 4.25
C THR A 117 -7.99 1.48 3.00
N GLY A 118 -8.89 2.04 2.21
CA GLY A 118 -8.55 2.76 1.00
C GLY A 118 -9.46 3.96 0.76
N THR A 119 -9.14 4.71 -0.28
CA THR A 119 -9.91 5.84 -0.75
C THR A 119 -10.21 5.69 -2.23
N ARG A 120 -11.40 6.11 -2.64
CA ARG A 120 -11.80 6.26 -4.03
C ARG A 120 -12.07 7.72 -4.33
N LYS A 121 -11.58 8.24 -5.45
CA LYS A 121 -12.01 9.55 -5.98
C LYS A 121 -13.36 9.39 -6.69
N ILE A 122 -14.31 10.24 -6.31
CA ILE A 122 -15.60 10.37 -7.01
C ILE A 122 -15.46 11.53 -8.01
N ASP A 123 -16.31 11.58 -9.03
CA ASP A 123 -16.41 12.66 -10.03
C ASP A 123 -16.48 14.08 -9.44
N THR A 124 -16.88 14.21 -8.16
CA THR A 124 -16.92 15.48 -7.42
C THR A 124 -15.57 15.88 -6.79
N ASP A 125 -14.47 15.19 -7.12
CA ASP A 125 -13.12 15.32 -6.51
C ASP A 125 -13.07 15.06 -5.00
N GLN A 126 -14.16 14.58 -4.40
CA GLN A 126 -14.21 14.27 -2.98
C GLN A 126 -13.71 12.84 -2.71
N PRO A 127 -12.81 12.63 -1.73
CA PRO A 127 -12.33 11.30 -1.39
C PRO A 127 -13.41 10.52 -0.61
N LEU A 128 -13.80 9.36 -1.13
CA LEU A 128 -14.64 8.37 -0.47
C LEU A 128 -13.77 7.37 0.27
N ASN A 129 -13.88 7.31 1.60
CA ASN A 129 -13.17 6.30 2.39
C ASN A 129 -13.93 4.98 2.35
N LEU A 130 -13.25 3.93 1.89
CA LEU A 130 -13.78 2.57 1.82
C LEU A 130 -12.93 1.65 2.72
N ASN A 131 -13.58 0.73 3.41
CA ASN A 131 -12.92 -0.34 4.14
C ASN A 131 -13.42 -1.67 3.59
N THR A 132 -12.51 -2.63 3.43
CA THR A 132 -12.94 -4.00 3.11
C THR A 132 -13.72 -4.58 4.29
N PRO A 133 -14.63 -5.55 4.05
CA PRO A 133 -15.03 -6.47 5.09
C PRO A 133 -13.78 -7.13 5.73
N PHE A 134 -13.96 -7.62 6.95
CA PHE A 134 -12.96 -8.45 7.59
C PHE A 134 -12.85 -9.77 6.82
N VAL A 135 -11.63 -10.10 6.39
CA VAL A 135 -11.34 -11.30 5.60
C VAL A 135 -10.31 -12.14 6.35
N THR A 136 -10.61 -13.42 6.57
CA THR A 136 -9.63 -14.38 7.10
C THR A 136 -8.70 -14.85 5.99
N PHE A 137 -7.47 -15.22 6.34
CA PHE A 137 -6.51 -15.73 5.35
C PHE A 137 -7.00 -17.03 4.70
N ASP A 138 -7.65 -17.91 5.46
CA ASP A 138 -8.22 -19.14 4.92
C ASP A 138 -9.31 -18.86 3.89
N TRP A 139 -10.23 -17.93 4.19
CA TRP A 139 -11.26 -17.51 3.24
C TRP A 139 -10.63 -16.88 1.99
N ALA A 140 -9.61 -16.03 2.15
CA ALA A 140 -8.95 -15.39 1.03
C ALA A 140 -8.37 -16.44 0.06
N ARG A 141 -7.69 -17.46 0.58
CA ARG A 141 -7.17 -18.56 -0.24
C ARG A 141 -8.28 -19.36 -0.92
N GLU A 142 -9.32 -19.75 -0.19
CA GLU A 142 -10.45 -20.50 -0.74
C GLU A 142 -11.19 -19.76 -1.86
N ASN A 143 -11.14 -18.42 -1.87
CA ASN A 143 -11.83 -17.58 -2.85
C ASN A 143 -10.90 -17.01 -3.94
N GLY A 144 -9.70 -17.59 -4.11
CA GLY A 144 -8.78 -17.22 -5.20
C GLY A 144 -8.00 -15.93 -4.99
N TYR A 145 -7.90 -15.46 -3.74
CA TYR A 145 -7.06 -14.30 -3.37
C TYR A 145 -5.69 -14.75 -2.83
N ASP A 146 -5.14 -15.87 -3.33
CA ASP A 146 -3.83 -16.37 -2.88
C ASP A 146 -2.70 -15.36 -3.10
N GLU A 147 -2.70 -14.69 -4.26
CA GLU A 147 -1.71 -13.65 -4.59
C GLU A 147 -1.74 -12.50 -3.59
N LEU A 148 -2.93 -12.10 -3.12
CA LEU A 148 -3.08 -11.08 -2.09
C LEU A 148 -2.45 -11.50 -0.77
N VAL A 149 -2.67 -12.76 -0.37
CA VAL A 149 -2.11 -13.31 0.88
C VAL A 149 -0.59 -13.35 0.80
N ASP A 150 -0.04 -13.74 -0.35
CA ASP A 150 1.41 -13.80 -0.57
C ASP A 150 2.04 -12.39 -0.62
N LEU A 151 1.38 -11.43 -1.26
CA LEU A 151 1.80 -10.02 -1.26
C LEU A 151 1.81 -9.41 0.15
N LEU A 152 0.78 -9.71 0.95
CA LEU A 152 0.68 -9.23 2.34
C LEU A 152 1.78 -9.80 3.22
N HIS A 153 1.97 -11.14 3.20
CA HIS A 153 2.96 -11.80 4.05
C HIS A 153 4.40 -11.59 3.58
N GLY A 154 4.62 -11.43 2.28
CA GLY A 154 5.92 -11.16 1.68
C GLY A 154 6.25 -9.66 1.66
N GLU A 155 5.96 -9.02 0.54
CA GLU A 155 6.46 -7.67 0.23
C GLU A 155 5.96 -6.61 1.21
N VAL A 156 4.67 -6.58 1.52
CA VAL A 156 4.07 -5.49 2.30
C VAL A 156 4.58 -5.51 3.73
N ASN A 157 4.53 -6.66 4.41
CA ASN A 157 5.02 -6.77 5.78
C ASN A 157 6.53 -6.53 5.88
N GLN A 158 7.30 -7.05 4.92
CA GLN A 158 8.74 -6.82 4.89
C GLN A 158 9.08 -5.33 4.72
N GLU A 159 8.42 -4.61 3.81
CA GLU A 159 8.67 -3.19 3.61
C GLU A 159 8.17 -2.33 4.79
N ILE A 160 7.08 -2.72 5.47
CA ILE A 160 6.66 -2.06 6.71
C ILE A 160 7.72 -2.24 7.80
N GLU A 161 8.26 -3.45 7.98
CA GLU A 161 9.34 -3.70 8.94
C GLU A 161 10.58 -2.87 8.62
N LEU A 162 10.99 -2.83 7.35
CA LEU A 162 12.13 -2.02 6.90
C LEU A 162 11.87 -0.54 7.13
N GLY A 163 10.67 -0.05 6.86
CA GLY A 163 10.25 1.32 7.15
C GLY A 163 10.33 1.66 8.64
N LEU A 164 9.93 0.74 9.52
CA LEU A 164 10.05 0.90 10.97
C LEU A 164 11.50 0.85 11.47
N ARG A 165 12.37 0.09 10.78
CA ARG A 165 13.82 0.04 11.04
C ARG A 165 14.57 1.27 10.49
N GLY A 166 13.87 2.14 9.76
CA GLY A 166 14.41 3.40 9.26
C GLY A 166 14.71 3.45 7.76
N LYS A 167 14.29 2.46 6.95
CA LYS A 167 14.29 2.57 5.48
C LYS A 167 13.27 3.62 5.06
N CYS A 168 13.71 4.86 4.96
CA CYS A 168 12.91 5.98 4.47
C CYS A 168 13.36 6.33 3.04
N ALA A 169 12.52 7.01 2.28
CA ALA A 169 12.98 7.59 1.02
C ALA A 169 14.16 8.52 1.33
N ASP A 170 15.30 8.33 0.67
CA ASP A 170 16.40 9.30 0.73
C ASP A 170 15.81 10.63 0.29
N ALA A 171 15.60 11.52 1.26
CA ALA A 171 14.99 12.82 1.05
C ALA A 171 16.00 13.71 0.33
N GLY A 172 16.28 13.41 -0.94
CA GLY A 172 17.08 14.21 -1.85
C GLY A 172 18.38 14.74 -1.23
N ARG A 173 19.00 14.01 -0.30
CA ARG A 173 20.32 14.38 0.21
C ARG A 173 21.27 14.05 -0.91
N GLN A 174 21.41 15.00 -1.83
CA GLN A 174 22.51 15.04 -2.77
C GLN A 174 23.76 14.71 -1.96
N LEU A 175 24.35 13.55 -2.26
CA LEU A 175 25.64 13.19 -1.68
C LEU A 175 26.54 14.40 -1.91
N PRO A 176 27.26 14.90 -0.88
CA PRO A 176 28.18 16.00 -1.09
C PRO A 176 29.15 15.56 -2.18
N LEU A 177 29.00 16.13 -3.36
CA LEU A 177 29.95 15.92 -4.44
C LEU A 177 31.29 16.49 -3.93
N PRO A 178 32.41 15.76 -4.04
CA PRO A 178 33.72 16.24 -3.59
C PRO A 178 34.27 17.27 -4.59
N PHE A 179 33.56 18.38 -4.81
CA PHE A 179 33.98 19.48 -5.69
C PHE A 179 34.65 20.64 -4.95
N ASP A 180 34.89 20.50 -3.64
CA ASP A 180 35.53 21.57 -2.86
C ASP A 180 36.57 20.99 -1.88
N GLN A 181 37.57 20.30 -2.43
CA GLN A 181 38.87 20.30 -1.78
C GLN A 181 39.58 21.58 -2.20
N PRO A 182 39.84 22.55 -1.31
CA PRO A 182 40.74 23.62 -1.63
C PRO A 182 42.11 23.00 -1.93
N GLU A 183 42.62 23.27 -3.12
CA GLU A 183 44.00 23.01 -3.49
C GLU A 183 44.91 23.65 -2.44
N GLY A 184 45.46 22.84 -1.53
CA GLY A 184 46.21 23.39 -0.39
C GLY A 184 46.53 22.44 0.76
N VAL A 185 46.08 21.18 0.74
CA VAL A 185 46.59 20.19 1.69
C VAL A 185 47.87 19.62 1.13
N ALA A 186 48.99 20.16 1.60
CA ALA A 186 50.33 19.65 1.34
C ALA A 186 50.38 18.15 1.63
N LEU A 187 50.46 17.35 0.58
CA LEU A 187 50.83 15.94 0.65
C LEU A 187 52.34 15.89 0.84
N LEU A 188 52.79 15.95 2.09
CA LEU A 188 54.18 15.72 2.45
C LEU A 188 54.51 14.22 2.31
N GLY A 189 55.27 13.92 1.25
CA GLY A 189 56.09 12.72 1.08
C GLY A 189 55.38 11.56 0.36
N ALA A 190 55.98 10.82 -0.57
CA ALA A 190 57.31 10.83 -1.16
C ALA A 190 57.27 9.91 -2.41
N GLY A 191 58.12 10.14 -3.42
CA GLY A 191 58.48 9.09 -4.39
C GLY A 191 58.19 9.40 -5.86
N GLU A 192 59.10 10.16 -6.46
CA GLU A 192 59.63 10.08 -7.84
C GLU A 192 58.89 9.25 -8.91
N GLY A 193 58.51 9.93 -10.00
CA GLY A 193 58.30 9.31 -11.31
C GLY A 193 57.24 9.97 -12.18
N GLY A 194 57.52 11.12 -12.79
CA GLY A 194 56.84 11.51 -14.04
C GLY A 194 57.50 10.84 -15.26
N PRO A 195 57.09 11.13 -16.51
CA PRO A 195 55.90 11.85 -16.98
C PRO A 195 55.22 11.19 -18.22
N LYS A 196 54.01 11.66 -18.61
CA LYS A 196 53.76 12.26 -19.95
C LYS A 196 52.31 12.64 -20.18
N LEU A 197 52.12 13.94 -20.42
CA LEU A 197 50.99 14.55 -21.10
C LEU A 197 51.07 14.25 -22.61
N LEU A 198 49.95 13.92 -23.23
CA LEU A 198 49.61 14.15 -24.64
C LEU A 198 48.07 14.17 -24.66
N GLY A 199 47.41 15.30 -24.92
CA GLY A 199 47.18 15.84 -26.26
C GLY A 199 45.70 15.58 -26.59
N GLU A 200 44.86 16.62 -26.50
CA GLU A 200 44.23 17.28 -27.67
C GLU A 200 42.99 16.55 -28.19
N GLY A 201 41.89 17.31 -28.40
CA GLY A 201 40.70 16.85 -29.12
C GLY A 201 39.38 17.36 -28.55
N ALA A 202 39.18 18.68 -28.56
CA ALA A 202 37.84 19.26 -28.55
C ALA A 202 37.33 19.22 -29.99
N GLU A 203 36.21 18.53 -30.22
CA GLU A 203 35.49 18.57 -31.49
C GLU A 203 34.10 19.15 -31.23
N ASP A 204 33.92 20.34 -31.79
CA ASP A 204 32.68 21.10 -31.83
C ASP A 204 31.60 20.31 -32.59
N VAL A 205 30.44 20.12 -31.98
CA VAL A 205 29.25 19.59 -32.67
C VAL A 205 28.37 20.77 -33.06
N GLU A 206 28.42 21.10 -34.36
CA GLU A 206 27.47 21.98 -35.03
C GLU A 206 26.08 21.35 -35.01
N TRP A 207 25.09 22.12 -34.56
CA TRP A 207 23.68 21.78 -34.71
C TRP A 207 23.19 22.43 -36.00
N GLU A 208 22.83 21.62 -36.99
CA GLU A 208 22.11 22.09 -38.18
C GLU A 208 20.63 22.31 -37.82
N ASP A 209 20.16 23.51 -38.15
CA ASP A 209 18.76 23.94 -38.10
C ASP A 209 17.89 23.05 -39.00
N VAL A 210 16.84 22.45 -38.43
CA VAL A 210 15.80 21.75 -39.20
C VAL A 210 14.57 22.66 -39.26
N ASP A 211 14.30 23.12 -40.47
CA ASP A 211 13.24 24.03 -40.83
C ASP A 211 11.83 23.50 -40.48
N GLU A 212 11.08 24.38 -39.81
CA GLU A 212 9.62 24.43 -39.73
C GLU A 212 9.07 24.76 -41.12
N ASP A 213 8.27 23.88 -41.73
CA ASP A 213 7.15 24.26 -42.62
C ASP A 213 6.39 23.02 -43.12
N GLY A 214 5.06 23.01 -42.94
CA GLY A 214 4.19 22.09 -43.68
C GLY A 214 2.92 21.59 -42.97
N GLY A 215 1.96 22.48 -42.68
CA GLY A 215 0.55 22.14 -42.93
C GLY A 215 0.22 22.37 -44.42
N PRO A 216 -1.01 22.10 -44.93
CA PRO A 216 -2.27 21.92 -44.21
C PRO A 216 -3.20 20.81 -44.79
N ASP A 217 -4.45 20.80 -44.29
CA ASP A 217 -5.71 20.31 -44.91
C ASP A 217 -5.91 18.81 -45.24
N GLY A 218 -6.66 18.15 -44.35
CA GLY A 218 -7.38 16.91 -44.64
C GLY A 218 -8.75 16.91 -43.95
N GLU A 219 -9.78 17.35 -44.69
CA GLU A 219 -11.20 17.24 -44.30
C GLU A 219 -11.61 15.76 -44.18
N GLY A 220 -11.46 15.19 -42.99
CA GLY A 220 -11.93 13.85 -42.64
C GLY A 220 -13.41 13.88 -42.23
N LYS A 221 -14.28 13.69 -43.22
CA LYS A 221 -15.73 13.51 -43.09
C LYS A 221 -16.05 12.23 -42.29
N PHE A 222 -16.36 12.35 -41.00
CA PHE A 222 -16.88 11.24 -40.19
C PHE A 222 -18.35 10.97 -40.54
N PRO A 223 -18.75 9.75 -40.91
CA PRO A 223 -20.16 9.38 -40.97
C PRO A 223 -20.70 9.15 -39.56
N GLU A 224 -21.80 9.82 -39.24
CA GLU A 224 -22.61 9.58 -38.04
C GLU A 224 -23.18 8.15 -38.08
N PRO A 225 -23.03 7.33 -37.01
CA PRO A 225 -23.82 6.12 -36.86
C PRO A 225 -25.22 6.48 -36.35
N SER A 226 -26.18 6.17 -37.20
CA SER A 226 -27.63 6.22 -37.05
C SER A 226 -28.14 5.61 -35.74
N ILE A 227 -29.03 6.38 -35.13
CA ILE A 227 -30.07 5.99 -34.18
C ILE A 227 -30.80 4.73 -34.69
N ILE A 228 -30.80 3.67 -33.88
CA ILE A 228 -31.71 2.54 -34.04
C ILE A 228 -32.59 2.53 -32.79
N ASP A 229 -33.74 3.18 -32.94
CA ASP A 229 -34.96 2.94 -32.19
C ASP A 229 -35.47 1.55 -32.61
N GLU A 230 -35.53 0.60 -31.68
CA GLU A 230 -36.39 -0.58 -31.79
C GLU A 230 -36.62 -1.19 -30.40
N GLN A 231 -37.68 -0.73 -29.73
CA GLN A 231 -38.50 -1.62 -28.93
C GLN A 231 -39.33 -2.48 -29.90
N PRO A 232 -39.70 -3.72 -29.56
CA PRO A 232 -40.96 -3.90 -28.83
C PRO A 232 -41.02 -5.13 -27.89
N GLU A 233 -42.02 -5.06 -27.00
CA GLU A 233 -42.91 -6.15 -26.53
C GLU A 233 -42.24 -7.45 -26.01
N GLY A 234 -42.40 -7.85 -24.75
CA GLY A 234 -43.68 -8.04 -24.06
C GLY A 234 -43.89 -9.55 -23.88
N GLU A 235 -43.63 -10.07 -22.69
CA GLU A 235 -44.16 -11.38 -22.25
C GLU A 235 -44.06 -11.51 -20.72
N GLU A 236 -45.20 -11.40 -20.05
CA GLU A 236 -45.41 -12.03 -18.74
C GLU A 236 -45.35 -13.56 -18.93
N PRO A 237 -44.95 -14.32 -17.90
CA PRO A 237 -46.01 -15.07 -17.22
C PRO A 237 -45.86 -15.20 -15.70
N ALA A 238 -47.02 -15.05 -15.05
CA ALA A 238 -47.64 -15.95 -14.07
C ALA A 238 -46.82 -16.50 -12.88
N ALA A 239 -47.30 -16.11 -11.70
CA ALA A 239 -47.71 -16.97 -10.58
C ALA A 239 -46.70 -17.99 -10.01
N GLY A 240 -46.19 -17.68 -8.82
CA GLY A 240 -45.45 -18.62 -7.97
C GLY A 240 -45.46 -18.20 -6.50
N ASP A 241 -46.57 -18.51 -5.83
CA ASP A 241 -46.66 -18.99 -4.44
C ASP A 241 -45.77 -18.32 -3.37
N GLN A 242 -46.33 -17.35 -2.66
CA GLN A 242 -45.82 -16.89 -1.37
C GLN A 242 -46.48 -17.70 -0.25
N THR A 243 -45.80 -18.74 0.23
CA THR A 243 -46.06 -19.32 1.55
C THR A 243 -44.79 -19.31 2.38
N SER A 244 -44.93 -18.65 3.53
CA SER A 244 -43.92 -18.30 4.53
C SER A 244 -43.18 -19.51 5.12
N PRO A 245 -41.87 -19.41 5.38
CA PRO A 245 -41.22 -20.25 6.37
C PRO A 245 -41.22 -19.57 7.75
N ASP A 246 -41.85 -20.28 8.69
CA ASP A 246 -41.76 -20.19 10.16
C ASP A 246 -40.51 -19.49 10.71
N GLU A 247 -40.70 -18.41 11.46
CA GLU A 247 -39.73 -17.87 12.42
C GLU A 247 -39.71 -18.75 13.69
N PRO A 248 -38.58 -19.37 14.07
CA PRO A 248 -38.45 -19.93 15.41
C PRO A 248 -38.11 -18.82 16.43
N GLU A 249 -38.99 -18.67 17.43
CA GLU A 249 -38.83 -17.78 18.60
C GLU A 249 -37.46 -17.92 19.29
N PRO A 250 -36.79 -16.83 19.69
CA PRO A 250 -35.60 -16.90 20.53
C PRO A 250 -35.94 -17.24 21.99
N PRO A 251 -35.12 -18.05 22.68
CA PRO A 251 -35.41 -18.55 24.02
C PRO A 251 -35.37 -17.46 25.10
N LYS A 252 -36.34 -17.56 26.02
CA LYS A 252 -36.54 -16.73 27.22
C LYS A 252 -35.25 -16.56 28.03
N LYS A 253 -34.80 -15.30 28.16
CA LYS A 253 -33.73 -14.88 29.07
C LYS A 253 -34.11 -15.24 30.52
N ARG A 254 -33.45 -16.24 31.10
CA ARG A 254 -33.43 -16.46 32.55
C ARG A 254 -32.69 -15.29 33.21
N GLY A 255 -33.40 -14.57 34.08
CA GLY A 255 -32.85 -13.41 34.80
C GLY A 255 -31.68 -13.77 35.71
N PRO A 256 -30.82 -12.79 36.05
CA PRO A 256 -29.69 -13.00 36.94
C PRO A 256 -30.15 -13.34 38.36
N GLY A 257 -29.73 -14.50 38.84
CA GLY A 257 -29.93 -14.93 40.22
C GLY A 257 -29.25 -13.99 41.21
N ARG A 258 -30.00 -13.60 42.25
CA ARG A 258 -29.49 -12.87 43.43
C ARG A 258 -28.25 -13.57 44.02
N PRO A 259 -27.18 -12.85 44.35
CA PRO A 259 -26.13 -13.40 45.20
C PRO A 259 -26.66 -13.59 46.63
N ARG A 260 -26.44 -14.79 47.19
CA ARG A 260 -26.68 -15.10 48.60
C ARG A 260 -25.54 -14.53 49.44
N ASN A 261 -25.85 -13.71 50.44
CA ASN A 261 -24.90 -13.28 51.47
C ASN A 261 -24.37 -14.49 52.26
N PRO A 262 -23.07 -14.56 52.57
CA PRO A 262 -22.56 -15.48 53.59
C PRO A 262 -22.87 -14.95 54.99
N LYS A 263 -23.27 -15.87 55.89
CA LYS A 263 -23.45 -15.62 57.33
C LYS A 263 -22.10 -15.32 58.01
N PRO A 264 -22.07 -14.51 59.07
CA PRO A 264 -20.88 -14.34 59.91
C PRO A 264 -20.65 -15.61 60.75
N GLN A 265 -19.40 -16.04 60.83
CA GLN A 265 -18.93 -17.03 61.81
C GLN A 265 -18.81 -16.35 63.18
N ALA A 266 -19.26 -17.06 64.21
CA ALA A 266 -18.96 -16.80 65.61
C ALA A 266 -18.05 -17.91 66.11
#